data_AF-A0A2N5U3K5-F1
#
_entry.id   AF-A0A2N5U3K5-F1
#
_cell.length_a   1.000
_cell.length_b   1.000
_cell.length_c   1.000
_cell.angle_alpha   90.00
_cell.angle_beta   90.00
_cell.angle_gamma   90.00
#
_symmetry.space_group_name_H-M   'P 1'
#
loop_
_entity.id
_entity.type
_entity.pdbx_description
1 polymer ?
#
loop_
_entity_poly.entity_id
_entity_poly.type
_entity_poly.pdbx_seq_one_letter_code
_entity_poly.pdbx_strand_id
1 'polypeptide(L)'
;MQKNISDHQGRNYTKRFFKKQWIAQKKLRDQKKAPEEDCRIKLVTLYEKEATVKVSRKCLRGPQAILLKDDEMSELAETIRQGDEEIDQQKKELARKDGVPIDDEEQRLLLLLWNAKNKLFVQATHMRAEKQPLINSQTIGSRLGTRGKEKIFQALRDRKPAVVKAINRYNKRYKEYTSKFPQNTPSDPSLFPLTYKVFSAFPLDHTFWNNGLYYQSKEP
;
A
#
# COMPACT_ATOMS: atom_id res chain seq x y z
N MET A 1 -26.68 -31.10 -6.44
CA MET A 1 -26.09 -31.62 -5.20
C MET A 1 -24.57 -31.46 -5.28
N GLN A 2 -23.95 -30.61 -4.45
CA GLN A 2 -22.50 -30.38 -4.46
C GLN A 2 -21.77 -31.55 -3.76
N LYS A 3 -20.87 -32.23 -4.48
CA LYS A 3 -19.95 -33.22 -3.89
C LYS A 3 -19.00 -32.51 -2.92
N ASN A 4 -19.05 -32.88 -1.64
CA ASN A 4 -18.07 -32.43 -0.65
C ASN A 4 -16.72 -33.08 -0.95
N ILE A 5 -15.65 -32.30 -0.80
CA ILE A 5 -14.27 -32.74 -0.94
C ILE A 5 -13.99 -33.75 0.20
N SER A 6 -13.40 -34.90 -0.14
CA SER A 6 -13.09 -36.00 0.79
C SER A 6 -11.59 -36.09 1.04
N ASP A 7 -11.16 -36.59 2.20
CA ASP A 7 -9.74 -36.87 2.46
C ASP A 7 -9.24 -38.10 1.67
N HIS A 8 -7.93 -38.40 1.76
CA HIS A 8 -7.31 -39.57 1.11
C HIS A 8 -7.89 -40.93 1.56
N GLN A 9 -8.76 -40.95 2.58
CA GLN A 9 -9.47 -42.12 3.10
C GLN A 9 -10.98 -42.08 2.77
N GLY A 10 -11.42 -41.17 1.89
CA GLY A 10 -12.81 -41.07 1.45
C GLY A 10 -13.77 -40.48 2.48
N ARG A 11 -13.27 -39.88 3.58
CA ARG A 11 -14.12 -39.27 4.61
C ARG A 11 -14.41 -37.83 4.26
N ASN A 12 -15.68 -37.42 4.37
CA ASN A 12 -16.09 -36.05 4.12
C ASN A 12 -15.58 -35.12 5.23
N TYR A 13 -14.95 -34.01 4.85
CA TYR A 13 -14.52 -33.00 5.81
C TYR A 13 -15.72 -32.43 6.59
N THR A 14 -15.56 -32.31 7.90
CA THR A 14 -16.61 -31.74 8.77
C THR A 14 -16.47 -30.23 8.90
N LYS A 15 -17.57 -29.51 9.13
CA LYS A 15 -17.53 -28.06 9.47
C LYS A 15 -16.58 -27.76 10.65
N ARG A 16 -16.44 -28.70 11.59
CA ARG A 16 -15.51 -28.62 12.72
C ARG A 16 -14.04 -28.66 12.27
N PHE A 17 -13.71 -29.50 11.29
CA PHE A 17 -12.38 -29.57 10.69
C PHE A 17 -11.99 -28.23 10.05
N PHE A 18 -12.85 -27.65 9.21
CA PHE A 18 -12.58 -26.36 8.57
C PHE A 18 -12.46 -25.21 9.57
N LYS A 19 -13.29 -25.16 10.62
CA LYS A 19 -13.13 -24.17 11.70
C LYS A 19 -11.79 -24.31 12.41
N LYS A 20 -11.38 -25.55 12.72
CA LYS A 20 -10.08 -25.82 13.38
C LYS A 20 -8.91 -25.43 12.48
N GLN A 21 -8.97 -25.78 11.19
CA GLN A 21 -7.99 -25.38 10.18
C GLN A 21 -7.91 -23.86 10.04
N TRP A 22 -9.05 -23.16 9.93
CA TRP A 22 -9.09 -21.70 9.83
C TRP A 22 -8.46 -21.02 11.05
N ILE A 23 -8.75 -21.49 12.27
CA ILE A 23 -8.15 -20.96 13.50
C ILE A 23 -6.62 -21.20 13.50
N ALA A 24 -6.18 -22.39 13.10
CA ALA A 24 -4.76 -22.73 13.02
C ALA A 24 -4.02 -21.87 11.98
N GLN A 25 -4.59 -21.73 10.78
CA GLN A 25 -4.06 -20.88 9.71
C GLN A 25 -4.01 -19.41 10.15
N LYS A 26 -5.05 -18.91 10.82
CA LYS A 26 -5.07 -17.55 11.36
C LYS A 26 -3.95 -17.36 12.39
N LYS A 27 -3.78 -18.29 13.33
CA LYS A 27 -2.72 -18.22 14.35
C LYS A 27 -1.32 -18.24 13.75
N LEU A 28 -1.06 -19.12 12.78
CA LEU A 28 0.23 -19.18 12.08
C LEU A 28 0.50 -17.91 11.28
N ARG A 29 -0.53 -17.38 10.60
CA ARG A 29 -0.43 -16.11 9.88
C ARG A 29 -0.10 -14.97 10.83
N ASP A 30 -0.79 -14.89 11.96
CA ASP A 30 -0.60 -13.78 12.91
C ASP A 30 0.78 -13.88 13.60
N GLN A 31 1.30 -15.09 13.85
CA GLN A 31 2.65 -15.30 14.39
C GLN A 31 3.77 -14.93 13.41
N LYS A 32 3.65 -15.29 12.12
CA LYS A 32 4.68 -14.98 11.11
C LYS A 32 4.58 -13.54 10.59
N LYS A 33 3.35 -13.05 10.35
CA LYS A 33 3.12 -11.78 9.64
C LYS A 33 3.28 -10.55 10.52
N ALA A 34 2.99 -10.62 11.82
CA ALA A 34 3.06 -9.45 12.69
C ALA A 34 4.47 -8.80 12.76
N PRO A 35 5.56 -9.55 13.04
CA PRO A 35 6.89 -8.95 13.09
C PRO A 35 7.38 -8.49 11.71
N GLU A 36 7.10 -9.25 10.64
CA GLU A 36 7.47 -8.87 9.28
C GLU A 36 6.75 -7.60 8.80
N GLU A 37 5.45 -7.50 9.04
CA GLU A 37 4.65 -6.33 8.66
C GLU A 37 5.11 -5.07 9.41
N ASP A 38 5.41 -5.20 10.70
CA ASP A 38 5.94 -4.10 11.52
C ASP A 38 7.31 -3.63 11.01
N CYS A 39 8.21 -4.56 10.68
CA CYS A 39 9.49 -4.25 10.05
C CYS A 39 9.31 -3.51 8.71
N ARG A 40 8.36 -3.94 7.88
CA ARG A 40 8.08 -3.30 6.58
C ARG A 40 7.56 -1.89 6.75
N ILE A 41 6.65 -1.67 7.70
CA ILE A 41 6.12 -0.33 8.00
C ILE A 41 7.26 0.59 8.48
N LYS A 42 8.15 0.10 9.34
CA LYS A 42 9.34 0.84 9.78
C LYS A 42 10.27 1.19 8.61
N LEU A 43 10.61 0.22 7.75
CA LEU A 43 11.44 0.45 6.56
C LEU A 43 10.81 1.47 5.60
N VAL A 44 9.52 1.34 5.31
CA VAL A 44 8.80 2.30 4.47
C VAL A 44 8.85 3.70 5.07
N THR A 45 8.68 3.82 6.40
CA THR A 45 8.76 5.11 7.10
C THR A 45 10.16 5.71 6.99
N LEU A 46 11.20 4.91 7.21
CA LEU A 46 12.60 5.29 7.02
C LEU A 46 12.84 5.82 5.60
N TYR A 47 12.40 5.07 4.58
CA TYR A 47 12.59 5.46 3.18
C TYR A 47 11.79 6.70 2.77
N GLU A 48 10.58 6.91 3.32
CA GLU A 48 9.82 8.15 3.12
C GLU A 48 10.54 9.35 3.79
N LYS A 49 11.17 9.16 4.96
CA LYS A 49 12.01 10.18 5.61
C LYS A 49 13.24 10.51 4.79
N GLU A 50 13.99 9.50 4.32
CA GLU A 50 15.15 9.70 3.44
C GLU A 50 14.80 10.50 2.18
N ALA A 51 13.67 10.18 1.55
CA ALA A 51 13.20 10.89 0.38
C ALA A 51 12.86 12.36 0.68
N THR A 52 12.29 12.63 1.86
CA THR A 52 11.97 13.99 2.32
C THR A 52 13.24 14.79 2.55
N VAL A 53 14.21 14.27 3.31
CA VAL A 53 15.50 14.91 3.54
C VAL A 53 16.23 15.18 2.21
N LYS A 54 16.19 14.23 1.26
CA LYS A 54 16.78 14.41 -0.08
C LYS A 54 16.12 15.54 -0.86
N VAL A 55 14.80 15.71 -0.77
CA VAL A 55 14.09 16.85 -1.39
C VAL A 55 14.49 18.16 -0.72
N SER A 56 14.54 18.22 0.62
CA SER A 56 14.96 19.40 1.36
C SER A 56 16.38 19.85 0.99
N ARG A 57 17.32 18.91 0.90
CA ARG A 57 18.69 19.18 0.41
C ARG A 57 18.71 19.71 -1.02
N LYS A 58 17.86 19.17 -1.90
CA LYS A 58 17.74 19.66 -3.28
C LYS A 58 17.16 21.09 -3.32
N CYS A 59 16.28 21.42 -2.38
CA CYS A 59 15.73 22.77 -2.24
C CYS A 59 16.82 23.78 -1.89
N LEU A 60 17.63 23.49 -0.87
CA LEU A 60 18.77 24.32 -0.45
C LEU A 60 19.85 24.49 -1.53
N ARG A 61 20.06 23.47 -2.36
CA ARG A 61 21.02 23.52 -3.48
C ARG A 61 20.43 24.12 -4.77
N GLY A 62 19.13 24.38 -4.79
CA GLY A 62 18.41 24.80 -5.98
C GLY A 62 18.13 26.30 -6.02
N PRO A 63 17.59 26.81 -7.14
CA PRO A 63 17.21 28.22 -7.26
C PRO A 63 16.16 28.67 -6.21
N GLN A 64 15.42 27.72 -5.64
CA GLN A 64 14.43 27.98 -4.59
C GLN A 64 15.05 28.52 -3.31
N ALA A 65 16.33 28.20 -3.05
CA ALA A 65 17.05 28.70 -1.89
C ALA A 65 17.19 30.24 -1.88
N ILE A 66 17.15 30.86 -3.06
CA ILE A 66 17.24 32.32 -3.24
C ILE A 66 16.00 33.03 -2.66
N LEU A 67 14.87 32.31 -2.57
CA LEU A 67 13.61 32.83 -2.07
C LEU A 67 13.45 32.67 -0.55
N LEU A 68 14.33 31.89 0.09
CA LEU A 68 14.30 31.65 1.53
C LEU A 68 15.04 32.78 2.26
N LYS A 69 14.49 33.20 3.39
CA LYS A 69 15.21 34.07 4.33
C LYS A 69 16.27 33.28 5.10
N ASP A 70 17.20 33.99 5.73
CA ASP A 70 18.31 33.38 6.48
C ASP A 70 17.81 32.50 7.66
N ASP A 71 16.73 32.90 8.34
CA ASP A 71 16.09 32.13 9.40
C ASP A 71 15.44 30.85 8.88
N GLU A 72 14.67 30.95 7.78
CA GLU A 72 14.04 29.80 7.11
C GLU A 72 15.09 28.81 6.56
N MET A 73 16.22 29.33 6.06
CA MET A 73 17.33 28.51 5.58
C MET A 73 18.01 27.75 6.72
N SER A 74 18.22 28.41 7.86
CA SER A 74 18.78 27.81 9.07
C SER A 74 17.86 26.72 9.64
N GLU A 75 16.55 26.99 9.74
CA GLU A 75 15.55 26.01 10.20
C GLU A 75 15.51 24.77 9.28
N LEU A 76 15.58 24.98 7.96
CA LEU A 76 15.60 23.89 6.99
C LEU A 76 16.89 23.06 7.09
N ALA A 77 18.04 23.70 7.32
CA ALA A 77 19.32 23.01 7.53
C ALA A 77 19.29 22.18 8.83
N GLU A 78 18.72 22.72 9.90
CA GLU A 78 18.56 22.02 11.17
C GLU A 78 17.59 20.83 11.05
N THR A 79 16.48 21.00 10.32
CA THR A 79 15.54 19.90 10.00
C THR A 79 16.22 18.77 9.24
N ILE A 80 17.13 19.10 8.30
CA ILE A 80 17.94 18.10 7.58
C ILE A 80 18.87 17.37 8.55
N ARG A 81 19.57 18.11 9.43
CA ARG A 81 20.50 17.53 10.41
C ARG A 81 19.79 16.56 11.35
N GLN A 82 18.65 16.96 11.91
CA GLN A 82 17.81 16.11 12.78
C GLN A 82 17.28 14.90 12.01
N GLY A 83 16.81 15.12 10.78
CA GLY A 83 16.34 14.03 9.92
C GLY A 83 17.43 13.00 9.63
N ASP A 84 18.68 13.42 9.39
CA ASP A 84 19.82 12.53 9.18
C ASP A 84 20.15 11.71 10.42
N GLU A 85 20.17 12.35 11.59
CA GLU A 85 20.43 11.69 12.87
C GLU A 85 19.37 10.63 13.18
N GLU A 86 18.09 10.96 12.96
CA GLU A 86 16.99 10.00 13.10
C GLU A 86 17.09 8.83 12.13
N ILE A 87 17.44 9.10 10.86
CA ILE A 87 17.62 8.06 9.83
C ILE A 87 18.74 7.12 10.25
N ASP A 88 19.89 7.65 10.68
CA ASP A 88 21.04 6.85 11.10
C ASP A 88 20.73 6.00 12.35
N GLN A 89 20.00 6.56 13.30
CA GLN A 89 19.56 5.83 14.48
C GLN A 89 18.60 4.69 14.11
N GLN A 90 17.58 4.97 13.29
CA GLN A 90 16.63 3.96 12.83
C GLN A 90 17.30 2.85 12.00
N LYS A 91 18.31 3.20 11.19
CA LYS A 91 19.12 2.21 10.45
C LYS A 91 19.87 1.28 11.39
N LYS A 92 20.55 1.83 12.41
CA LYS A 92 21.28 1.04 13.41
C LYS A 92 20.34 0.11 14.19
N GLU A 93 19.15 0.57 14.54
CA GLU A 93 18.15 -0.23 15.25
C GLU A 93 17.63 -1.40 14.41
N LEU A 94 17.26 -1.14 13.16
CA LEU A 94 16.79 -2.17 12.22
C LEU A 94 17.88 -3.20 11.88
N ALA A 95 19.12 -2.74 11.70
CA ALA A 95 20.25 -3.64 11.46
C ALA A 95 20.53 -4.56 12.66
N ARG A 96 20.42 -4.03 13.89
CA ARG A 96 20.67 -4.81 15.13
C ARG A 96 19.55 -5.81 15.45
N LYS A 97 18.29 -5.44 15.23
CA LYS A 97 17.13 -6.26 15.63
C LYS A 97 16.72 -7.27 14.58
N ASP A 98 16.73 -6.87 13.32
CA ASP A 98 16.03 -7.61 12.26
C ASP A 98 17.00 -8.15 11.19
N GLY A 99 18.29 -7.82 11.27
CA GLY A 99 19.33 -8.31 10.35
C GLY A 99 19.09 -7.93 8.89
N VAL A 100 18.25 -6.92 8.63
CA VAL A 100 17.79 -6.55 7.30
C VAL A 100 18.92 -5.84 6.54
N PRO A 101 19.24 -6.25 5.29
CA PRO A 101 20.08 -5.46 4.40
C PRO A 101 19.34 -4.18 4.01
N ILE A 102 19.71 -3.04 4.61
CA ILE A 102 18.98 -1.77 4.42
C ILE A 102 19.32 -1.09 3.09
N ASP A 103 20.42 -1.49 2.43
CA ASP A 103 21.01 -0.81 1.27
C ASP A 103 20.66 -1.44 -0.10
N ASP A 104 19.72 -2.39 -0.14
CA ASP A 104 19.22 -2.92 -1.41
C ASP A 104 18.25 -1.91 -2.05
N GLU A 105 18.72 -1.20 -3.09
CA GLU A 105 17.92 -0.20 -3.79
C GLU A 105 16.69 -0.80 -4.48
N GLU A 106 16.76 -2.03 -4.98
CA GLU A 106 15.60 -2.70 -5.58
C GLU A 106 14.53 -2.97 -4.52
N GLN A 107 14.93 -3.55 -3.37
CA GLN A 107 14.03 -3.80 -2.25
C GLN A 107 13.40 -2.51 -1.73
N ARG A 108 14.18 -1.42 -1.63
CA ARG A 108 13.66 -0.11 -1.25
C ARG A 108 12.56 0.35 -2.20
N LEU A 109 12.81 0.34 -3.51
CA LEU A 109 11.84 0.81 -4.49
C LEU A 109 10.61 -0.08 -4.54
N LEU A 110 10.78 -1.40 -4.40
CA LEU A 110 9.68 -2.36 -4.34
C LEU A 110 8.81 -2.14 -3.10
N LEU A 111 9.40 -1.92 -1.92
CA LEU A 111 8.69 -1.60 -0.68
C LEU A 111 7.90 -0.29 -0.79
N LEU A 112 8.48 0.75 -1.37
CA LEU A 112 7.80 2.02 -1.60
C LEU A 112 6.63 1.88 -2.59
N LEU A 113 6.80 1.07 -3.64
CA LEU A 113 5.75 0.75 -4.61
C LEU A 113 4.62 -0.03 -3.94
N TRP A 114 4.95 -1.04 -3.14
CA TRP A 114 4.00 -1.82 -2.35
C TRP A 114 3.20 -0.94 -1.39
N ASN A 115 3.86 -0.05 -0.64
CA ASN A 115 3.17 0.88 0.26
C ASN A 115 2.21 1.80 -0.51
N ALA A 116 2.64 2.32 -1.66
CA ALA A 116 1.77 3.13 -2.52
C ALA A 116 0.54 2.33 -3.00
N LYS A 117 0.73 1.06 -3.34
CA LYS A 117 -0.34 0.14 -3.72
C LYS A 117 -1.29 -0.18 -2.56
N ASN A 118 -0.78 -0.38 -1.34
CA ASN A 118 -1.61 -0.56 -0.14
C ASN A 118 -2.45 0.67 0.16
N LYS A 119 -1.85 1.87 0.07
CA LYS A 119 -2.58 3.13 0.22
C LYS A 119 -3.70 3.25 -0.83
N LEU A 120 -3.48 2.78 -2.07
CA LEU A 120 -4.54 2.66 -3.08
C LEU A 120 -5.62 1.65 -2.70
N PHE A 121 -5.25 0.48 -2.16
CA PHE A 121 -6.21 -0.53 -1.73
C PHE A 121 -7.13 0.00 -0.63
N VAL A 122 -6.59 0.71 0.36
CA VAL A 122 -7.38 1.39 1.40
C VAL A 122 -8.38 2.38 0.78
N GLN A 123 -7.99 3.13 -0.25
CA GLN A 123 -8.94 4.00 -0.94
C GLN A 123 -10.03 3.22 -1.69
N ALA A 124 -9.68 2.10 -2.33
CA ALA A 124 -10.65 1.24 -3.00
C ALA A 124 -11.67 0.63 -2.02
N THR A 125 -11.22 0.19 -0.84
CA THR A 125 -12.13 -0.36 0.19
C THR A 125 -13.08 0.71 0.71
N HIS A 126 -12.61 1.93 0.96
CA HIS A 126 -13.49 3.02 1.36
C HIS A 126 -14.50 3.39 0.27
N MET A 127 -14.08 3.50 -0.99
CA MET A 127 -15.00 3.74 -2.11
C MET A 127 -16.06 2.64 -2.22
N ARG A 128 -15.67 1.38 -1.98
CA ARG A 128 -16.62 0.25 -1.95
C ARG A 128 -17.60 0.38 -0.80
N ALA A 129 -17.13 0.71 0.40
CA ALA A 129 -17.97 0.93 1.57
C ALA A 129 -18.99 2.05 1.34
N GLU A 130 -18.58 3.16 0.72
CA GLU A 130 -19.47 4.28 0.37
C GLU A 130 -20.51 3.91 -0.69
N LYS A 131 -20.14 3.07 -1.67
CA LYS A 131 -21.07 2.57 -2.71
C LYS A 131 -22.01 1.47 -2.18
N GLN A 132 -21.68 0.81 -1.07
CA GLN A 132 -22.42 -0.35 -0.58
C GLN A 132 -23.92 -0.09 -0.35
N PRO A 133 -24.35 1.06 0.21
CA PRO A 133 -25.78 1.35 0.35
C PRO A 133 -26.51 1.40 -1.00
N LEU A 134 -25.89 1.98 -2.06
CA LEU A 134 -26.49 2.00 -3.40
C LEU A 134 -26.69 0.58 -3.93
N ILE A 135 -25.70 -0.29 -3.75
CA ILE A 135 -25.77 -1.71 -4.14
C ILE A 135 -26.90 -2.40 -3.36
N ASN A 136 -26.98 -2.20 -2.05
CA ASN A 136 -28.03 -2.79 -1.21
C ASN A 136 -29.43 -2.32 -1.62
N SER A 137 -29.60 -1.06 -2.06
CA SER A 137 -30.89 -0.58 -2.54
C SER A 137 -31.35 -1.26 -3.82
N GLN A 138 -30.41 -1.63 -4.69
CA GLN A 138 -30.69 -2.31 -5.96
C GLN A 138 -30.90 -3.82 -5.76
N THR A 139 -30.11 -4.44 -4.89
CA THR A 139 -30.11 -5.91 -4.71
C THR A 139 -31.11 -6.40 -3.65
N ILE A 140 -31.34 -5.62 -2.58
CA ILE A 140 -32.10 -6.04 -1.39
C ILE A 140 -33.40 -5.21 -1.25
N GLY A 141 -33.67 -4.30 -2.18
CA GLY A 141 -34.89 -3.48 -2.17
C GLY A 141 -34.94 -2.43 -1.07
N SER A 142 -33.80 -2.07 -0.47
CA SER A 142 -33.78 -0.98 0.52
C SER A 142 -34.08 0.36 -0.16
N ARG A 143 -35.04 1.13 0.36
CA ARG A 143 -35.43 2.41 -0.24
C ARG A 143 -34.40 3.49 0.10
N LEU A 144 -33.41 3.67 -0.76
CA LEU A 144 -32.58 4.88 -0.78
C LEU A 144 -33.35 6.02 -1.46
N GLY A 145 -33.91 6.92 -0.66
CA GLY A 145 -34.51 8.16 -1.17
C GLY A 145 -33.47 9.07 -1.85
N THR A 146 -33.94 10.10 -2.56
CA THR A 146 -33.11 11.05 -3.33
C THR A 146 -31.99 11.65 -2.47
N ARG A 147 -32.32 12.14 -1.28
CA ARG A 147 -31.35 12.70 -0.31
C ARG A 147 -30.27 11.69 0.10
N GLY A 148 -30.60 10.41 0.19
CA GLY A 148 -29.65 9.35 0.53
C GLY A 148 -28.66 9.11 -0.61
N LYS A 149 -29.14 9.07 -1.86
CA LYS A 149 -28.29 8.95 -3.05
C LYS A 149 -27.38 10.17 -3.22
N GLU A 150 -27.91 11.37 -3.04
CA GLU A 150 -27.15 12.62 -3.10
C GLU A 150 -26.00 12.66 -2.08
N LYS A 151 -26.25 12.26 -0.83
CA LYS A 151 -25.19 12.17 0.19
C LYS A 151 -24.08 11.19 -0.21
N ILE A 152 -24.43 10.05 -0.79
CA ILE A 152 -23.45 9.07 -1.26
C ILE A 152 -22.62 9.64 -2.42
N PHE A 153 -23.26 10.30 -3.39
CA PHE A 153 -22.54 10.96 -4.48
C PHE A 153 -21.68 12.13 -4.01
N GLN A 154 -22.08 12.84 -2.97
CA GLN A 154 -21.26 13.88 -2.35
C GLN A 154 -20.02 13.26 -1.69
N ALA A 155 -20.17 12.22 -0.86
CA ALA A 155 -19.05 11.53 -0.23
C ALA A 155 -18.02 11.00 -1.26
N LEU A 156 -18.51 10.42 -2.37
CA LEU A 156 -17.65 9.97 -3.46
C LEU A 156 -16.91 11.12 -4.16
N ARG A 157 -17.55 12.29 -4.31
CA ARG A 157 -16.92 13.50 -4.85
C ARG A 157 -15.84 14.02 -3.90
N ASP A 158 -16.13 14.09 -2.61
CA ASP A 158 -15.22 14.58 -1.58
C ASP A 158 -13.99 13.67 -1.44
N ARG A 159 -14.14 12.36 -1.70
CA ARG A 159 -13.04 11.39 -1.69
C ARG A 159 -12.15 11.44 -2.94
N LYS A 160 -12.66 11.93 -4.08
CA LYS A 160 -11.94 11.93 -5.36
C LYS A 160 -10.53 12.54 -5.29
N PRO A 161 -10.29 13.70 -4.64
CA PRO A 161 -8.95 14.28 -4.54
C PRO A 161 -7.94 13.36 -3.83
N ALA A 162 -8.36 12.70 -2.74
CA ALA A 162 -7.50 11.77 -2.00
C ALA A 162 -7.13 10.54 -2.85
N VAL A 163 -8.10 10.02 -3.62
CA VAL A 163 -7.87 8.91 -4.55
C VAL A 163 -6.89 9.31 -5.65
N VAL A 164 -7.10 10.48 -6.28
CA VAL A 164 -6.20 10.99 -7.32
C VAL A 164 -4.78 11.17 -6.78
N LYS A 165 -4.62 11.69 -5.56
CA LYS A 165 -3.30 11.81 -4.90
C LYS A 165 -2.64 10.44 -4.69
N ALA A 166 -3.40 9.42 -4.30
CA ALA A 166 -2.89 8.05 -4.15
C ALA A 166 -2.50 7.43 -5.50
N ILE A 167 -3.30 7.62 -6.54
CA ILE A 167 -3.02 7.17 -7.92
C ILE A 167 -1.73 7.80 -8.44
N ASN A 168 -1.58 9.12 -8.30
CA ASN A 168 -0.38 9.83 -8.75
C ASN A 168 0.87 9.35 -8.01
N ARG A 169 0.76 9.10 -6.70
CA ARG A 169 1.86 8.52 -5.91
C ARG A 169 2.24 7.14 -6.42
N TYR A 170 1.27 6.27 -6.68
CA TYR A 170 1.52 4.94 -7.22
C TYR A 170 2.16 4.98 -8.61
N ASN A 171 1.60 5.75 -9.55
CA ASN A 171 2.15 5.90 -10.90
C ASN A 171 3.60 6.41 -10.87
N LYS A 172 3.91 7.36 -9.98
CA LYS A 172 5.27 7.85 -9.77
C LYS A 172 6.20 6.74 -9.29
N ARG A 173 5.83 5.98 -8.25
CA ARG A 173 6.65 4.87 -7.73
C ARG A 173 6.82 3.75 -8.74
N TYR A 174 5.76 3.43 -9.49
CA TYR A 174 5.83 2.42 -10.53
C TYR A 174 6.83 2.84 -11.63
N LYS A 175 6.73 4.08 -12.12
CA LYS A 175 7.68 4.62 -13.10
C LYS A 175 9.12 4.59 -12.57
N GLU A 176 9.35 5.02 -11.33
CA GLU A 176 10.67 4.99 -10.69
C GLU A 176 11.25 3.56 -10.64
N TYR A 177 10.43 2.57 -10.29
CA TYR A 177 10.85 1.17 -10.25
C TYR A 177 11.12 0.62 -11.65
N THR A 178 10.17 0.74 -12.59
CA THR A 178 10.32 0.20 -13.95
C THR A 178 11.44 0.86 -14.76
N SER A 179 11.76 2.13 -14.48
CA SER A 179 12.90 2.80 -15.11
C SER A 179 14.25 2.24 -14.65
N LYS A 180 14.34 1.68 -13.44
CA LYS A 180 15.58 1.06 -12.94
C LYS A 180 15.63 -0.45 -13.14
N PHE A 181 14.48 -1.12 -13.05
CA PHE A 181 14.34 -2.58 -13.09
C PHE A 181 13.27 -3.00 -14.11
N PRO A 182 13.50 -2.79 -15.42
CA PRO A 182 12.50 -3.10 -16.45
C PRO A 182 12.18 -4.61 -16.56
N GLN A 183 13.14 -5.48 -16.22
CA GLN A 183 12.99 -6.93 -16.32
C GLN A 183 12.10 -7.54 -15.22
N ASN A 184 11.90 -6.83 -14.10
CA ASN A 184 11.19 -7.33 -12.93
C ASN A 184 9.81 -6.68 -12.77
N THR A 185 9.13 -6.38 -13.88
CA THR A 185 7.89 -5.59 -13.84
C THR A 185 6.77 -6.32 -13.09
N PRO A 186 6.30 -5.82 -11.93
CA PRO A 186 5.50 -6.61 -11.00
C PRO A 186 3.98 -6.52 -11.25
N SER A 187 3.55 -5.81 -12.29
CA SER A 187 2.15 -5.66 -12.70
C SER A 187 2.08 -5.64 -14.23
N ASP A 188 0.92 -6.00 -14.78
CA ASP A 188 0.62 -5.81 -16.20
C ASP A 188 0.91 -4.35 -16.63
N PRO A 189 1.91 -4.12 -17.51
CA PRO A 189 2.25 -2.79 -18.01
C PRO A 189 1.08 -2.06 -18.67
N SER A 190 0.09 -2.80 -19.19
CA SER A 190 -1.08 -2.22 -19.89
C SER A 190 -1.97 -1.37 -18.97
N LEU A 191 -1.91 -1.58 -17.65
CA LEU A 191 -2.70 -0.85 -16.67
C LEU A 191 -2.10 0.50 -16.27
N PHE A 192 -0.96 0.89 -16.84
CA PHE A 192 -0.21 2.08 -16.49
C PHE A 192 -0.14 3.10 -17.65
N PRO A 193 -0.28 4.41 -17.36
CA PRO A 193 -0.54 5.01 -16.05
C PRO A 193 -1.99 4.78 -15.60
N LEU A 194 -2.16 4.46 -14.32
CA LEU A 194 -3.48 4.25 -13.74
C LEU A 194 -4.25 5.58 -13.72
N THR A 195 -5.49 5.58 -14.19
CA THR A 195 -6.37 6.76 -14.14
C THR A 195 -7.49 6.56 -13.13
N TYR A 196 -8.11 7.64 -12.64
CA TYR A 196 -9.26 7.54 -11.72
C TYR A 196 -10.40 6.72 -12.33
N LYS A 197 -10.69 6.89 -13.63
CA LYS A 197 -11.76 6.16 -14.32
C LYS A 197 -11.52 4.65 -14.26
N VAL A 198 -10.32 4.21 -14.65
CA VAL A 198 -9.91 2.79 -14.63
C VAL A 198 -9.93 2.26 -13.19
N PHE A 199 -9.29 2.97 -12.27
CA PHE A 199 -9.23 2.57 -10.86
C PHE A 199 -10.61 2.45 -10.20
N SER A 200 -11.51 3.41 -10.44
CA SER A 200 -12.83 3.46 -9.80
C SER A 200 -13.76 2.31 -10.20
N ALA A 201 -13.42 1.62 -11.29
CA ALA A 201 -14.10 0.45 -11.82
C ALA A 201 -13.50 -0.88 -11.32
N PHE A 202 -12.33 -0.86 -10.67
CA PHE A 202 -11.71 -2.08 -10.16
C PHE A 202 -12.56 -2.70 -9.05
N PRO A 203 -12.96 -3.97 -9.17
CA PRO A 203 -13.50 -4.70 -8.04
C PRO A 203 -12.37 -5.05 -7.04
N LEU A 204 -12.74 -5.42 -5.81
CA LEU A 204 -11.75 -5.73 -4.76
C LEU A 204 -10.99 -7.04 -5.00
N ASP A 205 -11.52 -7.91 -5.86
CA ASP A 205 -10.93 -9.17 -6.32
C ASP A 205 -10.14 -9.02 -7.64
N HIS A 206 -10.00 -7.79 -8.16
CA HIS A 206 -9.26 -7.53 -9.39
C HIS A 206 -7.81 -8.05 -9.29
N THR A 207 -7.30 -8.64 -10.37
CA THR A 207 -5.94 -9.21 -10.46
C THR A 207 -4.84 -8.21 -10.11
N PHE A 208 -5.08 -6.92 -10.35
CA PHE A 208 -4.25 -5.81 -9.89
C PHE A 208 -3.86 -5.95 -8.42
N TRP A 209 -4.75 -6.39 -7.53
CA TRP A 209 -4.45 -6.52 -6.10
C TRP A 209 -3.57 -7.73 -5.77
N ASN A 210 -3.70 -8.81 -6.56
CA ASN A 210 -3.13 -10.14 -6.28
C ASN A 210 -1.95 -10.55 -7.18
N ASN A 211 -1.36 -9.61 -7.91
CA ASN A 211 -0.26 -9.82 -8.87
C ASN A 211 1.10 -10.26 -8.26
N GLY A 212 1.14 -10.77 -7.03
CA GLY A 212 2.37 -11.29 -6.45
C GLY A 212 3.48 -10.25 -6.20
N LEU A 213 3.20 -8.94 -6.28
CA LEU A 213 4.15 -7.82 -6.06
C LEU A 213 4.94 -7.90 -4.74
N TYR A 214 4.57 -8.83 -3.87
CA TYR A 214 5.10 -8.97 -2.53
C TYR A 214 5.16 -10.40 -1.97
N TYR A 215 4.77 -11.42 -2.74
CA TYR A 215 4.87 -12.82 -2.32
C TYR A 215 5.99 -13.52 -3.08
N GLN A 216 7.21 -13.00 -2.97
CA GLN A 216 8.41 -13.80 -3.16
C GLN A 216 8.85 -14.28 -1.79
N SER A 217 8.13 -15.26 -1.23
CA SER A 217 8.72 -16.13 -0.22
C SER A 217 9.95 -16.75 -0.88
N LYS A 218 11.15 -16.31 -0.48
CA LYS A 218 12.41 -17.00 -0.79
C LYS A 218 12.62 -18.18 0.19
N GLU A 219 11.54 -18.82 0.63
CA GLU A 219 11.64 -20.10 1.32
C GLU A 219 11.34 -21.20 0.30
N PRO A 220 12.22 -22.19 0.14
CA PRO A 220 12.01 -23.34 -0.75
C PRO A 220 10.84 -24.24 -0.29
#